data_AF-A0A537A2B3-F1
#
_entry.id   AF-A0A537A2B3-F1
#
_cell.length_a   1.000
_cell.length_b   1.000
_cell.length_c   1.000
_cell.angle_alpha   90.00
_cell.angle_beta   90.00
_cell.angle_gamma   90.00
#
_symmetry.space_group_name_H-M   'P 1'
#
loop_
_entity.id
_entity.type
_entity.pdbx_description
1 polymer ?
#
loop_
_entity_poly.entity_id
_entity_poly.type
_entity_poly.pdbx_seq_one_letter_code
_entity_poly.pdbx_strand_id
1 'polypeptide(L)' 'MAARRRVAITGLGLVTPVGNDVASTWAALLAGKSGGA' A
#
# COMPACT_ATOMS: atom_id res chain seq x y z
N MET A 1 -18.07 -5.07 27.56
CA MET A 1 -17.33 -4.56 26.38
C MET A 1 -17.05 -5.74 25.47
N ALA A 2 -17.49 -5.71 24.20
CA ALA A 2 -17.10 -6.75 23.25
C ALA A 2 -15.60 -6.65 22.95
N ALA A 3 -14.87 -7.76 22.97
CA ALA A 3 -13.45 -7.79 22.65
C ALA A 3 -13.20 -7.24 21.23
N ARG A 4 -12.15 -6.43 21.06
CA ARG A 4 -11.82 -5.85 19.75
C ARG A 4 -11.40 -6.96 18.79
N ARG A 5 -12.19 -7.20 17.74
CA ARG A 5 -11.91 -8.22 16.72
C ARG A 5 -10.62 -7.89 15.98
N ARG A 6 -9.66 -8.82 16.01
CA ARG A 6 -8.39 -8.71 15.27
C ARG A 6 -8.58 -9.27 13.87
N VAL A 7 -8.14 -8.52 12.87
CA VAL A 7 -8.21 -8.91 11.45
C VAL A 7 -6.82 -8.70 10.86
N ALA A 8 -6.36 -9.67 10.07
CA ALA A 8 -5.08 -9.61 9.34
C ALA A 8 -5.35 -9.46 7.84
N ILE A 9 -4.50 -8.70 7.16
CA ILE A 9 -4.48 -8.58 5.70
C ILE A 9 -3.42 -9.55 5.20
N THR A 10 -3.82 -10.53 4.37
CA THR A 10 -2.93 -11.60 3.88
C THR A 10 -2.43 -11.36 2.46
N GLY A 11 -2.96 -10.38 1.74
CA GLY A 11 -2.58 -10.05 0.39
C GLY A 11 -2.98 -8.64 0.00
N LEU A 12 -2.23 -8.05 -0.93
CA LEU A 12 -2.40 -6.70 -1.43
C LEU A 12 -2.11 -6.67 -2.94
N GLY A 13 -2.85 -5.85 -3.68
CA GLY A 13 -2.61 -5.53 -5.08
C GLY A 13 -2.81 -4.03 -5.29
N LEU A 14 -1.95 -3.40 -6.08
CA LEU A 14 -1.92 -1.95 -6.23
C LEU A 14 -1.74 -1.57 -7.70
N VAL A 15 -2.53 -0.60 -8.16
CA VAL A 15 -2.36 0.10 -9.44
C VAL A 15 -2.50 1.57 -9.15
N THR A 16 -1.40 2.31 -9.27
CA THR A 16 -1.26 3.68 -8.77
C THR A 16 -0.36 4.51 -9.71
N PRO A 17 -0.40 5.85 -9.65
CA PRO A 17 0.48 6.69 -10.46
C PRO A 17 1.99 6.50 -10.18
N VAL A 18 2.36 5.91 -9.04
CA VAL A 18 3.76 5.67 -8.66
C VAL A 18 4.20 4.19 -8.77
N GLY A 19 3.33 3.32 -9.26
CA GLY A 19 3.61 1.88 -9.38
C GLY A 19 2.36 1.04 -9.65
N ASN A 20 2.53 -0.07 -10.36
CA ASN A 20 1.44 -0.98 -10.77
C ASN A 20 1.51 -2.35 -10.09
N ASP A 21 2.32 -2.45 -9.03
CA ASP A 21 2.38 -3.60 -8.14
C ASP A 21 2.81 -3.15 -6.74
N VAL A 22 2.75 -4.07 -5.76
CA VAL A 22 3.08 -3.79 -4.36
C VAL A 22 4.52 -3.29 -4.21
N ALA A 23 5.46 -3.92 -4.89
CA ALA A 23 6.89 -3.66 -4.69
C ALA A 23 7.30 -2.28 -5.22
N SER A 24 6.88 -1.97 -6.45
CA SER A 24 7.14 -0.70 -7.12
C SER A 24 6.48 0.47 -6.38
N THR A 25 5.20 0.33 -6.01
CA THR A 25 4.51 1.38 -5.24
C THR A 25 5.17 1.60 -3.88
N TRP A 26 5.52 0.53 -3.15
CA TRP A 26 6.15 0.66 -1.84
C TRP A 26 7.53 1.33 -1.91
N ALA A 27 8.37 0.92 -2.87
CA ALA A 27 9.66 1.53 -3.08
C ALA A 27 9.55 3.02 -3.45
N ALA A 28 8.56 3.39 -4.28
CA ALA A 28 8.32 4.78 -4.66
C ALA A 28 7.87 5.64 -3.48
N LEU A 29 6.99 5.12 -2.61
CA LEU A 29 6.53 5.79 -1.39
C LEU A 29 7.68 6.00 -0.40
N LEU A 30 8.51 4.98 -0.15
CA LEU A 30 9.69 5.10 0.71
C LEU A 30 10.71 6.11 0.17
N ALA A 31 10.84 6.21 -1.16
CA ALA A 31 11.69 7.20 -1.83
C ALA A 31 11.06 8.60 -1.90
N GLY A 32 9.84 8.81 -1.38
CA GLY A 32 9.16 10.11 -1.39
C GLY A 32 8.80 10.61 -2.79
N LYS A 33 8.61 9.70 -3.76
CA LYS A 33 8.25 10.09 -5.14
C LYS A 33 6.80 10.59 -5.19
N SER A 34 6.60 11.76 -5.80
CA SER A 34 5.26 12.24 -6.15
C SER A 34 4.70 11.47 -7.35
N GLY A 35 3.42 11.14 -7.30
CA GLY A 35 2.67 10.57 -8.42
C GLY A 35 1.78 11.57 -9.16
N GLY A 36 1.80 12.84 -8.74
CA GLY A 36 1.13 13.93 -9.43
C GLY A 36 2.02 14.54 -10.51
N ALA A 37 1.38 15.18 -11.49
CA ALA A 37 2.05 16.11 -12.40
C ALA A 37 2.52 17.36 -11.64
#